data_AF-A0A947WET0-F1
#
_entry.id   AF-A0A947WET0-F1
#
_cell.length_a   1.000
_cell.length_b   1.000
_cell.length_c   1.000
_cell.angle_alpha   90.00
_cell.angle_beta   90.00
_cell.angle_gamma   90.00
#
_symmetry.space_group_name_H-M   'P 1'
#
loop_
_entity.id
_entity.type
_entity.pdbx_description
1 polymer ?
#
loop_
_entity_poly.entity_id
_entity_poly.type
_entity_poly.pdbx_seq_one_letter_code
_entity_poly.pdbx_strand_id
1 'polypeptide(L)'
;MIADDGGNRRNVGDTLRLPRFSSLIIMLCIFLTISLLILFTILDRPPVSQAEAGGGYRSYGPADFPEIGFDVILPEPQPGAVAGAYTLPPPPFSDEDIFPCSGCHEDTEVDPRRRELVDYHEEILLNHGPEDRWCFDCHDPADRDHLRLANGSLIGFDESYRLCGQCHGTIFRDWRRGIHGRRRGYWNGAKSYLLCAHCHDPHAPHFAAIKPLPPKLRPELLGMNQGSTP
;
A
#
# COMPACT_ATOMS: atom_id res chain seq x y z
N MET A 1 -95.67 -25.45 -22.18
CA MET A 1 -95.91 -24.93 -20.81
C MET A 1 -94.70 -25.33 -19.99
N ILE A 2 -93.68 -24.46 -19.89
CA ILE A 2 -93.51 -23.29 -19.00
C ILE A 2 -93.32 -23.70 -17.53
N ALA A 3 -92.17 -23.22 -17.00
CA ALA A 3 -91.74 -22.94 -15.62
C ALA A 3 -91.57 -24.14 -14.67
N ASP A 4 -90.39 -24.41 -14.10
CA ASP A 4 -89.52 -23.59 -13.24
C ASP A 4 -90.13 -23.33 -11.86
N ASP A 5 -89.42 -23.71 -10.79
CA ASP A 5 -88.97 -22.83 -9.69
C ASP A 5 -88.41 -23.67 -8.52
N GLY A 6 -87.47 -23.08 -7.77
CA GLY A 6 -87.31 -23.43 -6.35
C GLY A 6 -85.88 -23.67 -5.87
N GLY A 7 -85.01 -22.68 -5.97
CA GLY A 7 -83.67 -22.70 -5.37
C GLY A 7 -83.66 -22.73 -3.83
N ASN A 8 -82.48 -22.95 -3.23
CA ASN A 8 -81.86 -21.98 -2.32
C ASN A 8 -80.44 -22.42 -1.90
N ARG A 9 -79.49 -21.51 -2.09
CA ARG A 9 -78.09 -21.58 -1.62
C ARG A 9 -78.03 -21.04 -0.19
N ARG A 10 -77.06 -21.48 0.63
CA ARG A 10 -76.29 -20.56 1.48
C ARG A 10 -74.84 -21.01 1.60
N ASN A 11 -73.97 -20.14 1.07
CA ASN A 11 -72.55 -20.03 1.39
C ASN A 11 -72.40 -19.31 2.73
N VAL A 12 -71.37 -19.62 3.53
CA VAL A 12 -70.40 -18.62 4.03
C VAL A 12 -69.09 -19.35 4.35
N GLY A 13 -68.05 -19.07 3.56
CA GLY A 13 -66.66 -19.33 3.90
C GLY A 13 -65.90 -18.04 3.59
N ASP A 14 -65.62 -17.26 4.63
CA ASP A 14 -64.84 -16.03 4.55
C ASP A 14 -63.36 -16.37 4.34
N THR A 15 -62.87 -16.19 3.12
CA THR A 15 -61.44 -16.15 2.83
C THR A 15 -61.01 -14.72 2.60
N LEU A 16 -60.20 -14.21 3.53
CA LEU A 16 -59.47 -12.94 3.45
C LEU A 16 -58.72 -12.87 2.10
N ARG A 17 -59.15 -12.00 1.18
CA ARG A 17 -58.44 -11.78 -0.09
C ARG A 17 -57.28 -10.83 0.13
N LEU A 18 -56.07 -11.37 0.22
CA LEU A 18 -54.85 -10.56 0.07
C LEU A 18 -54.79 -10.04 -1.38
N PRO A 19 -54.46 -8.75 -1.61
CA PRO A 19 -54.36 -8.19 -2.95
C PRO A 19 -53.22 -8.86 -3.73
N ARG A 20 -53.51 -9.28 -4.96
CA ARG A 20 -52.53 -9.83 -5.90
C ARG A 20 -51.61 -8.71 -6.37
N PHE A 21 -50.58 -8.38 -5.58
CA PHE A 21 -49.51 -7.52 -6.06
C PHE A 21 -48.83 -8.20 -7.23
N SER A 22 -48.81 -7.54 -8.38
CA SER A 22 -48.12 -8.06 -9.56
C SER A 22 -46.63 -8.18 -9.24
N SER A 23 -46.03 -9.31 -9.58
CA SER A 23 -44.60 -9.56 -9.35
C SER A 23 -43.69 -8.44 -9.88
N LEU A 24 -44.18 -7.68 -10.88
CA LEU A 24 -43.52 -6.51 -11.44
C LEU A 24 -43.37 -5.36 -10.44
N ILE A 25 -44.39 -5.07 -9.62
CA ILE A 25 -44.35 -3.98 -8.63
C ILE A 25 -43.32 -4.32 -7.54
N ILE A 26 -43.29 -5.58 -7.10
CA ILE A 26 -42.33 -6.05 -6.10
C ILE A 26 -40.90 -5.92 -6.64
N MET A 27 -40.65 -6.33 -7.89
CA MET A 27 -39.34 -6.20 -8.54
C MET A 27 -38.90 -4.74 -8.67
N LEU A 28 -39.81 -3.84 -9.05
CA LEU A 28 -39.50 -2.41 -9.18
C LEU A 28 -39.17 -1.77 -7.83
N CYS A 29 -39.89 -2.11 -6.76
CA CYS A 29 -39.58 -1.63 -5.42
C CYS A 29 -38.21 -2.13 -4.94
N ILE A 30 -37.88 -3.41 -5.18
CA ILE A 30 -36.57 -3.96 -4.83
C ILE A 30 -35.45 -3.27 -5.64
N PHE A 31 -35.65 -3.08 -6.95
CA PHE A 31 -34.66 -2.40 -7.78
C PHE A 31 -34.43 -0.95 -7.36
N LEU A 32 -35.51 -0.22 -7.05
CA LEU A 32 -35.43 1.16 -6.61
C LEU A 32 -34.72 1.28 -5.24
N THR A 33 -35.04 0.39 -4.31
CA THR A 33 -34.39 0.38 -2.98
C THR A 33 -32.90 0.05 -3.06
N ILE A 34 -32.51 -0.96 -3.86
CA ILE A 34 -31.09 -1.28 -4.09
C ILE A 34 -30.38 -0.11 -4.78
N SER A 35 -31.00 0.50 -5.79
CA SER A 35 -30.40 1.63 -6.51
C SER A 35 -30.19 2.85 -5.61
N LEU A 36 -31.16 3.17 -4.75
CA LEU A 36 -31.05 4.26 -3.79
C LEU A 36 -30.01 3.98 -2.71
N LEU A 37 -29.91 2.73 -2.24
CA LEU A 37 -28.92 2.34 -1.25
C LEU A 37 -27.50 2.40 -1.84
N ILE A 38 -27.30 1.95 -3.08
CA ILE A 38 -26.04 2.11 -3.80
C ILE A 38 -25.71 3.59 -3.99
N LEU A 39 -26.65 4.41 -4.46
CA LEU A 39 -26.44 5.83 -4.66
C LEU A 39 -26.07 6.54 -3.35
N PHE A 40 -26.77 6.24 -2.26
CA PHE A 40 -26.44 6.76 -0.94
C PHE A 40 -25.03 6.34 -0.52
N THR A 41 -24.66 5.06 -0.70
CA THR A 41 -23.29 4.62 -0.39
C THR A 41 -22.24 5.29 -1.26
N ILE A 42 -22.54 5.70 -2.50
CA ILE A 42 -21.59 6.40 -3.38
C ILE A 42 -21.43 7.86 -2.95
N LEU A 43 -22.54 8.54 -2.63
CA LEU A 43 -22.54 9.94 -2.24
C LEU A 43 -21.94 10.18 -0.85
N ASP A 44 -22.05 9.19 0.04
CA ASP A 44 -21.51 9.24 1.40
C ASP A 44 -20.08 8.69 1.49
N ARG A 45 -19.49 8.20 0.38
CA ARG A 45 -18.07 7.85 0.39
C ARG A 45 -17.27 9.15 0.47
N PRO A 46 -16.33 9.28 1.43
CA PRO A 46 -15.30 10.30 1.30
C PRO A 46 -14.62 10.12 -0.07
N PRO A 47 -14.18 11.21 -0.73
CA PRO A 47 -13.53 11.11 -2.01
C PRO A 47 -12.41 10.08 -1.92
N VAL A 48 -12.50 9.03 -2.74
CA VAL A 48 -11.41 8.06 -2.90
C VAL A 48 -10.22 8.87 -3.37
N SER A 49 -9.31 9.15 -2.45
CA SER A 49 -8.02 9.69 -2.81
C SER A 49 -7.42 8.69 -3.79
N GLN A 50 -6.90 9.16 -4.93
CA GLN A 50 -6.28 8.29 -5.94
C GLN A 50 -4.96 7.63 -5.45
N ALA A 51 -4.76 7.51 -4.15
CA ALA A 51 -3.62 6.86 -3.51
C ALA A 51 -3.64 5.32 -3.64
N GLU A 52 -4.74 4.71 -4.10
CA GLU A 52 -4.90 3.25 -4.05
C GLU A 52 -4.60 2.51 -5.36
N ALA A 53 -3.99 3.16 -6.36
CA ALA A 53 -3.44 2.47 -7.53
C ALA A 53 -1.92 2.25 -7.36
N GLY A 54 -1.52 1.48 -6.34
CA GLY A 54 -0.09 1.23 -6.12
C GLY A 54 0.33 0.31 -4.97
N GLY A 55 -0.48 -0.67 -4.60
CA GLY A 55 -0.08 -1.74 -3.67
C GLY A 55 -0.56 -1.53 -2.24
N GLY A 56 -1.38 -2.45 -1.74
CA GLY A 56 -1.80 -2.42 -0.33
C GLY A 56 -2.96 -3.32 0.08
N TYR A 57 -3.81 -3.79 -0.83
CA TYR A 57 -5.01 -4.54 -0.42
C TYR A 57 -4.79 -6.00 -0.04
N ARG A 58 -3.59 -6.54 -0.28
CA ARG A 58 -3.24 -7.92 0.08
C ARG A 58 -1.73 -8.07 0.20
N SER A 59 -1.28 -8.78 1.23
CA SER A 59 0.10 -9.26 1.35
C SER A 59 0.32 -10.37 0.33
N TYR A 60 1.33 -10.23 -0.53
CA TYR A 60 1.70 -11.27 -1.48
C TYR A 60 2.75 -12.19 -0.88
N GLY A 61 2.55 -13.50 -0.99
CA GLY A 61 3.47 -14.53 -0.52
C GLY A 61 4.17 -15.26 -1.67
N PRO A 62 5.10 -16.19 -1.36
CA PRO A 62 5.81 -17.00 -2.36
C PRO A 62 4.88 -17.75 -3.32
N ALA A 63 3.69 -18.13 -2.86
CA ALA A 63 2.68 -18.82 -3.65
C ALA A 63 2.04 -17.93 -4.75
N ASP A 64 2.10 -16.60 -4.62
CA ASP A 64 1.54 -15.66 -5.60
C ASP A 64 2.48 -15.42 -6.80
N PHE A 65 3.73 -15.90 -6.75
CA PHE A 65 4.72 -15.77 -7.83
C PHE A 65 5.50 -17.08 -8.06
N PRO A 66 4.86 -18.15 -8.56
CA PRO A 66 5.49 -19.46 -8.75
C PRO A 66 6.68 -19.45 -9.72
N GLU A 67 6.76 -18.45 -10.59
CA GLU A 67 7.89 -18.23 -11.50
C GLU A 67 9.11 -17.58 -10.83
N ILE A 68 8.95 -17.02 -9.63
CA ILE A 68 10.04 -16.42 -8.85
C ILE A 68 10.55 -17.51 -7.90
N GLY A 69 11.73 -18.06 -8.21
CA GLY A 69 12.41 -19.00 -7.32
C GLY A 69 12.90 -18.31 -6.05
N PHE A 70 12.02 -18.12 -5.07
CA PHE A 70 12.37 -17.55 -3.76
C PHE A 70 13.39 -18.40 -3.00
N ASP A 71 13.41 -19.70 -3.28
CA ASP A 71 14.35 -20.68 -2.70
C ASP A 71 15.68 -20.75 -3.46
N VAL A 72 15.84 -19.99 -4.56
CA VAL A 72 17.09 -19.93 -5.31
C VAL A 72 18.07 -19.08 -4.52
N ILE A 73 18.91 -19.76 -3.73
CA ILE A 73 20.16 -19.21 -3.22
C ILE A 73 21.02 -18.91 -4.45
N LEU A 74 21.08 -17.62 -4.82
CA LEU A 74 21.94 -17.16 -5.91
C LEU A 74 23.41 -17.42 -5.51
N PRO A 75 24.25 -17.93 -6.42
CA PRO A 75 25.65 -18.22 -6.10
C PRO A 75 26.42 -16.96 -5.71
N GLU A 76 27.28 -17.10 -4.71
CA GLU A 76 28.04 -16.04 -4.03
C GLU A 76 28.97 -15.23 -4.96
N PRO A 77 29.03 -13.90 -4.82
CA PRO A 77 30.20 -13.12 -5.19
C PRO A 77 31.19 -13.04 -3.99
N GLN A 78 32.42 -13.51 -4.23
CA GLN A 78 33.59 -13.41 -3.35
C GLN A 78 34.15 -11.96 -3.30
N PRO A 79 35.08 -11.63 -2.38
CA PRO A 79 34.85 -11.20 -1.01
C PRO A 79 35.09 -9.68 -0.83
N GLY A 80 34.29 -9.05 0.02
CA GLY A 80 34.43 -7.64 0.41
C GLY A 80 33.09 -7.04 0.80
N ALA A 81 32.58 -7.45 1.96
CA ALA A 81 31.33 -7.03 2.59
C ALA A 81 30.09 -7.04 1.65
N VAL A 82 29.57 -8.24 1.41
CA VAL A 82 28.27 -8.45 0.75
C VAL A 82 27.25 -8.88 1.80
N ALA A 83 26.33 -7.97 2.15
CA ALA A 83 25.12 -8.32 2.87
C ALA A 83 24.10 -8.87 1.87
N GLY A 84 24.02 -10.19 1.76
CA GLY A 84 23.19 -10.86 0.76
C GLY A 84 23.72 -10.74 -0.67
N ALA A 85 22.90 -11.13 -1.65
CA ALA A 85 23.27 -11.23 -3.08
C ALA A 85 23.57 -9.90 -3.79
N TYR A 86 23.63 -8.77 -3.05
CA TYR A 86 23.77 -7.43 -3.60
C TYR A 86 24.92 -6.68 -2.90
N THR A 87 25.71 -5.92 -3.68
CA THR A 87 26.65 -4.95 -3.12
C THR A 87 25.89 -3.67 -2.76
N LEU A 88 25.81 -3.37 -1.47
CA LEU A 88 25.01 -2.29 -0.91
C LEU A 88 25.91 -1.35 -0.09
N PRO A 89 25.68 -0.03 -0.13
CA PRO A 89 26.29 0.87 0.85
C PRO A 89 25.66 0.67 2.24
N PRO A 90 26.31 1.19 3.30
CA PRO A 90 25.70 1.25 4.62
C PRO A 90 24.34 1.95 4.60
N PRO A 91 23.44 1.61 5.54
CA PRO A 91 22.18 2.32 5.72
C PRO A 91 22.39 3.83 5.96
N PRO A 92 21.53 4.70 5.39
CA PRO A 92 21.66 6.14 5.51
C PRO A 92 20.95 6.63 6.77
N PHE A 93 21.54 6.38 7.95
CA PHE A 93 21.03 6.95 9.18
C PHE A 93 21.13 8.48 9.17
N SER A 94 20.23 9.15 9.91
CA SER A 94 20.19 10.61 10.00
C SER A 94 21.42 11.20 10.70
N ASP A 95 21.99 10.45 11.63
CA ASP A 95 23.22 10.75 12.37
C ASP A 95 24.08 9.48 12.45
N GLU A 96 25.40 9.62 12.39
CA GLU A 96 26.33 8.50 12.52
C GLU A 96 26.39 7.97 13.97
N ASP A 97 26.06 8.80 14.95
CA ASP A 97 26.13 8.46 16.38
C ASP A 97 24.84 7.83 16.93
N ILE A 98 23.76 7.76 16.14
CA ILE A 98 22.47 7.20 16.59
C ILE A 98 22.43 5.66 16.56
N PHE A 99 23.41 5.05 15.90
CA PHE A 99 23.54 3.59 15.77
C PHE A 99 24.83 3.12 16.45
N PRO A 100 24.80 2.07 17.28
CA PRO A 100 23.67 1.17 17.53
C PRO A 100 22.59 1.76 18.46
N CYS A 101 21.33 1.44 18.17
CA CYS A 101 20.15 1.84 18.93
C CYS A 101 20.17 1.25 20.35
N SER A 102 20.77 0.07 20.52
CA SER A 102 20.98 -0.58 21.83
C SER A 102 21.73 0.32 22.83
N GLY A 103 22.56 1.27 22.36
CA GLY A 103 23.27 2.21 23.24
C GLY A 103 22.36 3.04 24.15
N CYS A 104 21.10 3.27 23.74
CA CYS A 104 20.08 3.91 24.57
C CYS A 104 18.97 2.95 25.01
N HIS A 105 18.78 1.82 24.32
CA HIS A 105 17.62 0.94 24.50
C HIS A 105 17.88 -0.37 25.23
N GLU A 106 19.13 -0.71 25.58
CA GLU A 106 19.48 -1.96 26.28
C GLU A 106 18.69 -2.15 27.58
N ASP A 107 18.56 -1.09 28.38
CA ASP A 107 17.88 -1.13 29.69
C ASP A 107 16.47 -0.50 29.67
N THR A 108 15.92 -0.18 28.50
CA THR A 108 14.61 0.46 28.38
C THR A 108 13.49 -0.56 28.28
N GLU A 109 12.46 -0.43 29.12
CA GLU A 109 11.27 -1.29 29.02
C GLU A 109 10.53 -1.04 27.68
N VAL A 110 10.22 -2.13 26.99
CA VAL A 110 9.51 -2.10 25.72
C VAL A 110 8.02 -1.86 25.97
N ASP A 111 7.49 -0.74 25.47
CA ASP A 111 6.04 -0.55 25.35
C ASP A 111 5.60 -0.73 23.88
N PRO A 112 4.93 -1.84 23.54
CA PRO A 112 4.50 -2.14 22.17
C PRO A 112 3.27 -1.36 21.72
N ARG A 113 2.64 -0.57 22.60
CA ARG A 113 1.42 0.17 22.26
C ARG A 113 1.77 1.43 21.48
N ARG A 114 0.98 1.69 20.44
CA ARG A 114 1.01 2.95 19.70
C ARG A 114 0.71 4.13 20.60
N ARG A 115 1.53 5.16 20.50
CA ARG A 115 1.45 6.40 21.28
C ARG A 115 2.18 7.53 20.58
N GLU A 116 1.98 8.75 21.05
CA GLU A 116 2.89 9.85 20.73
C GLU A 116 4.22 9.61 21.46
N LEU A 117 5.33 9.76 20.74
CA LEU A 117 6.65 9.68 21.34
C LEU A 117 6.98 11.05 21.94
N VAL A 118 7.58 11.03 23.13
CA VAL A 118 8.01 12.22 23.87
C VAL A 118 9.48 12.05 24.24
N ASP A 119 10.19 13.16 24.41
CA ASP A 119 11.62 13.29 24.74
C ASP A 119 12.58 12.93 23.60
N TYR A 120 12.40 11.77 22.96
CA TYR A 120 13.24 11.28 21.88
C TYR A 120 12.42 10.80 20.69
N HIS A 121 12.98 10.93 19.48
CA HIS A 121 12.34 10.55 18.22
C HIS A 121 11.04 11.33 17.91
N GLU A 122 10.85 12.51 18.51
CA GLU A 122 9.68 13.38 18.30
C GLU A 122 9.57 13.87 16.85
N GLU A 123 10.70 13.92 16.14
CA GLU A 123 10.79 14.30 14.73
C GLU A 123 10.31 13.21 13.77
N ILE A 124 10.10 11.98 14.25
CA ILE A 124 9.65 10.85 13.42
C ILE A 124 8.14 10.91 13.22
N LEU A 125 7.74 11.31 12.01
CA LEU A 125 6.35 11.20 11.57
C LEU A 125 6.11 9.83 10.90
N LEU A 126 5.45 8.91 11.61
CA LEU A 126 5.03 7.63 11.04
C LEU A 126 3.76 7.80 10.19
N ASN A 127 3.96 8.00 8.89
CA ASN A 127 2.92 8.06 7.86
C ASN A 127 3.17 6.99 6.78
N HIS A 128 3.24 5.73 7.23
CA HIS A 128 3.48 4.61 6.34
C HIS A 128 2.63 3.39 6.73
N GLY A 129 1.72 2.98 5.84
CA GLY A 129 0.86 1.81 6.05
C GLY A 129 -0.51 2.16 6.64
N PRO A 130 -1.26 1.14 7.11
CA PRO A 130 -2.55 1.32 7.79
C PRO A 130 -2.44 2.22 9.03
N GLU A 131 -3.56 2.81 9.46
CA GLU A 131 -3.57 3.71 10.62
C GLU A 131 -3.05 3.04 11.89
N ASP A 132 -3.20 1.72 12.06
CA ASP A 132 -2.75 0.97 13.23
C ASP A 132 -1.27 0.52 13.17
N ARG A 133 -0.56 0.79 12.07
CA ARG A 133 0.87 0.48 11.93
C ARG A 133 1.67 1.11 13.07
N TRP A 134 2.60 0.33 13.62
CA TRP A 134 3.49 0.76 14.69
C TRP A 134 4.95 0.39 14.42
N CYS A 135 5.88 0.99 15.18
CA CYS A 135 7.32 0.86 14.98
C CYS A 135 7.77 -0.61 14.96
N PHE A 136 7.19 -1.44 15.83
CA PHE A 136 7.55 -2.85 15.97
C PHE A 136 6.95 -3.79 14.92
N ASP A 137 6.20 -3.26 13.95
CA ASP A 137 5.86 -4.01 12.75
C ASP A 137 7.05 -4.13 11.78
N CYS A 138 8.07 -3.28 11.97
CA CYS A 138 9.27 -3.21 11.14
C CYS A 138 10.55 -3.40 11.96
N HIS A 139 10.59 -2.90 13.20
CA HIS A 139 11.73 -3.04 14.11
C HIS A 139 11.49 -4.17 15.10
N ASP A 140 12.54 -4.85 15.54
CA ASP A 140 12.37 -5.79 16.64
C ASP A 140 12.25 -5.06 17.99
N PRO A 141 11.25 -5.41 18.83
CA PRO A 141 11.09 -4.78 20.14
C PRO A 141 12.21 -5.12 21.13
N ALA A 142 12.80 -6.31 21.05
CA ALA A 142 13.86 -6.75 21.95
C ALA A 142 15.25 -6.34 21.45
N ASP A 143 15.43 -6.24 20.14
CA ASP A 143 16.68 -5.87 19.49
C ASP A 143 16.46 -4.80 18.42
N ARG A 144 16.49 -3.53 18.84
CA ARG A 144 16.23 -2.39 17.94
C ARG A 144 17.36 -2.14 16.93
N ASP A 145 18.49 -2.84 17.05
CA ASP A 145 19.56 -2.81 16.04
C ASP A 145 19.20 -3.64 14.80
N HIS A 146 18.08 -4.38 14.85
CA HIS A 146 17.57 -5.21 13.77
C HIS A 146 16.16 -4.85 13.35
N LEU A 147 15.88 -5.13 12.09
CA LEU A 147 14.53 -5.11 11.53
C LEU A 147 13.90 -6.51 11.66
N ARG A 148 12.58 -6.55 11.80
CA ARG A 148 11.80 -7.78 11.94
C ARG A 148 10.88 -7.96 10.74
N LEU A 149 11.00 -9.11 10.08
CA LEU A 149 10.10 -9.53 9.01
C LEU A 149 8.76 -10.02 9.57
N ALA A 150 7.73 -10.04 8.74
CA ALA A 150 6.39 -10.51 9.13
C ALA A 150 6.33 -11.96 9.68
N ASN A 151 7.30 -12.82 9.31
CA ASN A 151 7.42 -14.18 9.84
C ASN A 151 8.20 -14.25 11.18
N GLY A 152 8.63 -13.10 11.72
CA GLY A 152 9.43 -12.98 12.93
C GLY A 152 10.95 -13.11 12.74
N SER A 153 11.44 -13.35 11.52
CA SER A 153 12.88 -13.39 11.27
C SER A 153 13.50 -12.00 11.41
N LEU A 154 14.70 -11.92 11.96
CA LEU A 154 15.48 -10.69 12.07
C LEU A 154 16.41 -10.52 10.89
N ILE A 155 16.57 -9.29 10.42
CA ILE A 155 17.50 -8.89 9.37
C ILE A 155 18.19 -7.58 9.75
N GLY A 156 19.37 -7.34 9.17
CA GLY A 156 20.05 -6.05 9.32
C GLY A 156 19.38 -4.94 8.52
N PHE A 157 19.70 -3.69 8.84
CA PHE A 157 19.25 -2.50 8.10
C PHE A 157 19.77 -2.47 6.66
N ASP A 158 20.93 -3.08 6.41
CA ASP A 158 21.52 -3.33 5.09
C ASP A 158 20.71 -4.33 4.24
N GLU A 159 19.78 -5.05 4.85
CA GLU A 159 18.83 -5.93 4.19
C GLU A 159 17.40 -5.36 4.13
N SER A 160 17.21 -4.07 4.47
CA SER A 160 15.90 -3.40 4.51
C SER A 160 15.02 -3.61 3.26
N TYR A 161 15.62 -3.81 2.09
CA TYR A 161 14.90 -4.16 0.86
C TYR A 161 14.03 -5.43 0.99
N ARG A 162 14.42 -6.40 1.83
CA ARG A 162 13.66 -7.63 2.10
C ARG A 162 12.40 -7.32 2.89
N LEU A 163 12.47 -6.42 3.87
CA LEU A 163 11.32 -5.94 4.64
C LEU A 163 10.35 -5.18 3.73
N CYS A 164 10.84 -4.18 2.99
CA CYS A 164 10.00 -3.39 2.09
C CYS A 164 9.29 -4.26 1.05
N GLY A 165 9.98 -5.28 0.53
CA GLY A 165 9.47 -6.21 -0.47
C GLY A 165 8.29 -7.08 -0.02
N GLN A 166 8.03 -7.21 1.29
CA GLN A 166 6.89 -7.99 1.79
C GLN A 166 5.53 -7.39 1.40
N CYS A 167 5.49 -6.07 1.24
CA CYS A 167 4.29 -5.34 0.81
C CYS A 167 4.48 -4.70 -0.57
N HIS A 168 5.67 -4.17 -0.88
CA HIS A 168 5.99 -3.50 -2.13
C HIS A 168 6.64 -4.43 -3.17
N GLY A 169 6.04 -5.60 -3.41
CA GLY A 169 6.63 -6.66 -4.23
C GLY A 169 6.99 -6.25 -5.67
N THR A 170 6.16 -5.42 -6.32
CA THR A 170 6.43 -4.92 -7.68
C THR A 170 7.64 -3.99 -7.71
N ILE A 171 7.73 -3.06 -6.76
CA ILE A 171 8.84 -2.14 -6.59
C ILE A 171 10.12 -2.91 -6.28
N PHE A 172 10.04 -3.91 -5.38
CA PHE A 172 11.17 -4.77 -5.06
C PHE A 172 11.66 -5.56 -6.28
N ARG A 173 10.76 -6.18 -7.05
CA ARG A 173 11.10 -6.86 -8.31
C ARG A 173 11.84 -5.93 -9.27
N ASP A 174 11.36 -4.70 -9.42
CA ASP A 174 11.94 -3.72 -10.32
C ASP A 174 13.29 -3.19 -9.80
N TRP A 175 13.43 -3.02 -8.49
CA TRP A 175 14.69 -2.66 -7.83
C TRP A 175 15.75 -3.73 -8.04
N ARG A 176 15.43 -5.02 -7.85
CA ARG A 176 16.37 -6.14 -8.10
C ARG A 176 16.91 -6.13 -9.52
N ARG A 177 16.06 -5.76 -10.49
CA ARG A 177 16.41 -5.66 -11.92
C ARG A 177 17.13 -4.34 -12.27
N GLY A 178 17.21 -3.40 -11.33
CA GLY A 178 17.79 -2.07 -11.52
C GLY A 178 16.92 -1.14 -12.35
N ILE A 179 15.62 -1.41 -12.44
CA ILE A 179 14.60 -0.55 -13.07
C ILE A 179 14.16 0.53 -12.09
N HIS A 180 14.03 0.17 -10.81
CA HIS A 180 13.67 1.09 -9.73
C HIS A 180 14.88 1.35 -8.79
N GLY A 181 14.94 2.54 -8.19
CA GLY A 181 16.07 2.98 -7.39
C GLY A 181 17.30 3.34 -8.23
N ARG A 182 18.48 3.27 -7.61
CA ARG A 182 19.75 3.62 -8.27
C ARG A 182 20.71 2.43 -8.27
N ARG A 183 21.06 1.98 -9.47
CA ARG A 183 22.12 1.00 -9.73
C ARG A 183 23.35 1.69 -10.29
N ARG A 184 24.52 1.38 -9.74
CA ARG A 184 25.84 1.85 -10.20
C ARG A 184 26.67 0.65 -10.67
N GLY A 185 27.73 0.92 -11.44
CA GLY A 185 28.65 -0.10 -11.95
C GLY A 185 28.43 -0.43 -13.43
N TYR A 186 28.94 -1.59 -13.85
CA TYR A 186 28.98 -2.01 -15.25
C TYR A 186 27.66 -2.64 -15.71
N TRP A 187 27.36 -2.59 -17.01
CA TRP A 187 26.16 -3.23 -17.56
C TRP A 187 26.25 -4.77 -17.53
N ASN A 188 27.45 -5.35 -17.74
CA ASN A 188 27.75 -6.78 -17.76
C ASN A 188 28.76 -7.24 -16.69
N GLY A 189 28.99 -6.43 -15.66
CA GLY A 189 29.97 -6.74 -14.62
C GLY A 189 29.45 -6.41 -13.22
N ALA A 190 30.39 -6.10 -12.33
CA ALA A 190 30.09 -5.71 -10.96
C ALA A 190 29.12 -4.51 -10.91
N LYS A 191 28.13 -4.62 -10.04
CA LYS A 191 27.06 -3.64 -9.84
C LYS A 191 26.81 -3.45 -8.36
N SER A 192 26.47 -2.23 -7.98
CA SER A 192 25.99 -1.91 -6.65
C SER A 192 24.63 -1.22 -6.72
N TYR A 193 23.88 -1.33 -5.63
CA TYR A 193 22.53 -0.81 -5.51
C TYR A 193 22.46 0.11 -4.30
N LEU A 194 21.64 1.15 -4.36
CA LEU A 194 21.24 1.87 -3.14
C LEU A 194 20.04 1.19 -2.51
N LEU A 195 19.98 1.21 -1.17
CA LEU A 195 18.79 0.78 -0.42
C LEU A 195 17.60 1.71 -0.70
N CYS A 196 16.39 1.22 -0.45
CA CYS A 196 15.16 2.02 -0.51
C CYS A 196 15.29 3.31 0.33
N ALA A 197 15.84 3.17 1.53
CA ALA A 197 16.04 4.24 2.51
C ALA A 197 17.00 5.35 2.05
N HIS A 198 17.81 5.14 1.00
CA HIS A 198 18.68 6.20 0.47
C HIS A 198 17.93 7.28 -0.30
N CYS A 199 16.66 7.02 -0.63
CA CYS A 199 15.84 7.95 -1.38
C CYS A 199 14.50 8.19 -0.68
N HIS A 200 13.96 7.17 -0.02
CA HIS A 200 12.70 7.25 0.71
C HIS A 200 12.96 7.31 2.21
N ASP A 201 12.25 8.18 2.93
CA ASP A 201 12.15 8.07 4.38
C ASP A 201 11.30 6.83 4.73
N PRO A 202 11.81 5.83 5.46
CA PRO A 202 11.03 4.64 5.81
C PRO A 202 9.76 4.94 6.61
N HIS A 203 9.71 6.05 7.34
CA HIS A 203 8.55 6.45 8.15
C HIS A 203 7.53 7.27 7.35
N ALA A 204 7.98 7.94 6.28
CA ALA A 204 7.14 8.72 5.38
C ALA A 204 7.62 8.61 3.91
N PRO A 205 7.50 7.43 3.27
CA PRO A 205 8.21 7.14 2.02
C PRO A 205 7.71 7.89 0.79
N HIS A 206 6.52 8.49 0.85
CA HIS A 206 5.96 9.20 -0.29
C HIS A 206 6.66 10.55 -0.51
N PHE A 207 7.13 10.80 -1.73
CA PHE A 207 7.74 12.09 -2.08
C PHE A 207 6.71 13.22 -2.07
N ALA A 208 7.11 14.39 -1.58
CA ALA A 208 6.31 15.60 -1.76
C ALA A 208 6.09 15.88 -3.26
N ALA A 209 4.88 16.31 -3.62
CA ALA A 209 4.59 16.68 -5.00
C ALA A 209 5.46 17.87 -5.43
N ILE A 210 6.25 17.68 -6.48
CA ILE A 210 7.07 18.74 -7.06
C ILE A 210 6.23 19.44 -8.12
N LYS A 211 6.12 20.77 -8.03
CA LYS A 211 5.49 21.56 -9.10
C LYS A 211 6.32 21.41 -10.38
N PRO A 212 5.75 20.91 -11.48
CA PRO A 212 6.50 20.78 -12.71
C PRO A 212 6.93 22.16 -13.21
N LEU A 213 8.13 22.23 -13.76
CA LEU A 213 8.57 23.42 -14.49
C LEU A 213 7.62 23.68 -15.66
N PRO A 214 7.41 24.95 -16.05
CA PRO A 214 6.65 25.25 -17.25
C PRO A 214 7.24 24.50 -18.46
N PRO A 215 6.40 24.11 -19.44
CA PRO A 215 6.88 23.45 -20.65
C PRO A 215 8.00 24.27 -21.28
N LYS A 216 9.03 23.60 -21.81
CA LYS A 216 10.05 24.29 -22.59
C LYS A 216 9.36 25.03 -23.74
N LEU A 217 9.74 26.28 -23.97
CA LEU A 217 9.31 27.00 -25.16
C LEU A 217 9.73 26.20 -26.40
N ARG A 218 8.80 26.04 -27.34
CA ARG A 218 9.11 25.44 -28.63
C ARG A 218 10.17 26.30 -29.34
N PRO A 219 11.12 25.70 -30.07
CA PRO A 219 12.18 26.44 -30.75
C PRO A 219 11.66 27.58 -31.63
N GLU A 220 10.51 27.39 -32.27
CA GLU A 220 9.87 28.37 -33.17
C GLU A 220 9.41 29.64 -32.42
N LEU A 221 9.23 29.56 -31.10
CA LEU A 221 8.81 30.68 -30.25
C LEU A 221 9.99 31.40 -29.58
N LEU A 222 11.23 30.91 -29.73
CA LEU A 222 12.42 31.52 -29.11
C LEU A 222 12.84 32.84 -29.77
N GLY A 223 12.39 33.11 -31.00
CA GLY A 223 12.76 34.31 -31.78
C GLY A 223 11.66 35.37 -31.93
N MET A 224 10.41 35.08 -31.56
CA MET A 224 9.27 36.01 -31.79
C MET A 224 9.17 37.14 -30.76
N ASN A 225 9.93 37.08 -29.66
CA ASN A 225 9.90 38.06 -28.57
C ASN A 225 11.03 39.09 -28.62
N GLN A 226 11.85 39.14 -29.68
CA GLN A 226 12.93 40.14 -29.84
C GLN A 226 12.52 41.37 -30.68
N GLY A 227 11.23 41.70 -30.75
CA GLY A 227 10.77 42.79 -31.58
C GLY A 227 9.45 43.41 -31.12
N SER A 228 9.44 44.07 -29.97
CA SER A 228 8.53 45.20 -29.71
C SER A 228 8.81 45.85 -28.36
N THR A 229 9.70 46.84 -28.34
CA THR A 229 9.55 48.01 -27.46
C THR A 229 9.60 49.24 -28.37
N PRO A 230 8.56 50.10 -28.36
CA PRO A 230 8.57 51.36 -29.10
C PRO A 230 9.60 52.36 -28.55
#